data_AF-A0A0D9XTH7-F1
#
_entry.id   AF-A0A0D9XTH7-F1
#
_cell.length_a   1.000
_cell.length_b   1.000
_cell.length_c   1.000
_cell.angle_alpha   90.00
_cell.angle_beta   90.00
_cell.angle_gamma   90.00
#
_symmetry.space_group_name_H-M   'P 1'
#
loop_
_entity.id
_entity.type
_entity.pdbx_description
1 polymer ?
#
loop_
_entity_poly.entity_id
_entity_poly.type
_entity_poly.pdbx_seq_one_letter_code
_entity_poly.pdbx_strand_id
1 'polypeptide(L)'
;MHIVNPITGEQIALPPAITFEQVTPILDGEGVLCEYVYSRHTANTVIDKPMRLSLEELRRHFHRKAFVFYDEPAGSYIVVLIHNPWEQLSFVRVGHDHKWRWLPPHWLFQDCVYKDGILYAVTWSG
;
A
#
# COMPACT_ATOMS: atom_id res chain seq x y z
N MET A 1 0.66 -9.56 1.89
CA MET A 1 0.80 -8.86 3.19
C MET A 1 -0.33 -9.34 4.10
N HIS A 2 -0.23 -9.15 5.41
CA HIS A 2 -1.31 -9.49 6.33
C HIS A 2 -1.51 -8.39 7.37
N ILE A 3 -2.73 -8.28 7.88
CA ILE A 3 -3.00 -7.66 9.18
C ILE A 3 -2.76 -8.75 10.23
N VAL A 4 -2.09 -8.41 11.33
CA VAL A 4 -1.88 -9.32 12.46
C VAL A 4 -2.64 -8.80 13.67
N ASN A 5 -3.42 -9.66 14.33
CA ASN A 5 -3.82 -9.43 15.70
C ASN A 5 -2.65 -9.82 16.62
N PRO A 6 -1.97 -8.86 17.28
CA PRO A 6 -0.80 -9.16 18.09
C PRO A 6 -1.13 -9.92 19.38
N ILE A 7 -2.40 -9.96 19.80
CA ILE A 7 -2.86 -10.67 21.01
C ILE A 7 -3.14 -12.14 20.69
N THR A 8 -3.88 -12.41 19.61
CA THR A 8 -4.32 -13.77 19.26
C THR A 8 -3.43 -14.46 18.24
N GLY A 9 -2.59 -13.71 17.51
CA GLY A 9 -1.81 -14.20 16.38
C GLY A 9 -2.62 -14.39 15.09
N GLU A 10 -3.91 -14.07 15.10
CA GLU A 10 -4.77 -14.17 13.91
C GLU A 10 -4.24 -13.27 12.79
N GLN A 11 -4.30 -13.77 11.55
CA GLN A 11 -3.85 -13.05 10.38
C GLN A 11 -4.96 -12.93 9.34
N ILE A 12 -5.12 -11.73 8.80
CA ILE A 12 -6.03 -11.47 7.69
C ILE A 12 -5.20 -11.11 6.47
N ALA A 13 -5.36 -11.86 5.38
CA ALA A 13 -4.64 -11.64 4.14
C ALA A 13 -5.04 -10.32 3.47
N LEU A 14 -4.03 -9.60 2.97
CA LEU A 14 -4.19 -8.40 2.14
C LEU A 14 -3.68 -8.69 0.72
N PRO A 15 -4.13 -7.93 -0.30
CA PRO A 15 -3.65 -8.09 -1.66
C PRO A 15 -2.11 -8.06 -1.75
N PRO A 16 -1.54 -8.84 -2.68
CA PRO A 16 -0.09 -8.94 -2.82
C PRO A 16 0.51 -7.64 -3.35
N ALA A 17 1.80 -7.43 -3.11
CA ALA A 17 2.49 -6.19 -3.46
C ALA A 17 2.47 -5.90 -4.97
N ILE A 18 2.39 -6.93 -5.82
CA ILE A 18 2.24 -6.80 -7.29
C ILE A 18 0.98 -6.05 -7.73
N THR A 19 0.05 -5.80 -6.81
CA THR A 19 -1.18 -5.07 -7.12
C THR A 19 -1.09 -3.57 -6.82
N PHE A 20 0.05 -3.09 -6.30
CA PHE A 20 0.34 -1.66 -6.24
C PHE A 20 0.70 -1.12 -7.62
N GLU A 21 0.29 0.10 -7.89
CA GLU A 21 0.58 0.79 -9.16
C GLU A 21 2.10 0.87 -9.44
N GLN A 22 2.91 1.09 -8.41
CA GLN A 22 4.35 1.29 -8.54
C GLN A 22 5.15 -0.02 -8.62
N VAL A 23 4.52 -1.21 -8.56
CA VAL A 23 5.21 -2.48 -8.40
C VAL A 23 4.89 -3.43 -9.55
N THR A 24 5.92 -3.75 -10.35
CA THR A 24 5.82 -4.76 -11.41
C THR A 24 6.61 -6.01 -11.00
N PRO A 25 6.02 -7.22 -11.06
CA PRO A 25 6.74 -8.45 -10.76
C PRO A 25 7.78 -8.79 -11.81
N ILE A 26 8.89 -9.38 -11.38
CA ILE A 26 9.85 -10.09 -12.23
C ILE A 26 9.76 -11.57 -11.84
N LEU A 27 9.52 -12.42 -12.85
CA LEU A 27 9.48 -13.86 -12.70
C LEU A 27 10.77 -14.48 -13.23
N ASP A 28 11.21 -15.59 -12.65
CA ASP A 28 12.30 -16.40 -13.18
C ASP A 28 11.85 -17.28 -14.37
N GLY A 29 12.76 -18.13 -14.86
CA GLY A 29 12.48 -19.03 -15.97
C GLY A 29 11.39 -20.08 -15.70
N GLU A 30 11.04 -20.31 -14.43
CA GLU A 30 9.98 -21.24 -14.00
C GLU A 30 8.66 -20.50 -13.70
N GLY A 31 8.62 -19.18 -13.86
CA GLY A 31 7.45 -18.35 -13.57
C GLY A 31 7.30 -18.01 -12.08
N VAL A 32 8.32 -18.22 -11.26
CA VAL A 32 8.29 -17.91 -9.83
C VAL A 32 8.74 -16.48 -9.60
N LEU A 33 8.01 -15.76 -8.75
CA LEU A 33 8.32 -14.38 -8.38
C LEU A 33 9.66 -14.28 -7.66
N CYS A 34 10.63 -13.60 -8.26
CA CYS A 34 11.99 -13.49 -7.73
C CYS A 34 12.35 -12.04 -7.33
N GLU A 35 11.93 -11.06 -8.11
CA GLU A 35 12.23 -9.64 -7.89
C GLU A 35 11.03 -8.75 -8.26
N TYR A 36 11.18 -7.46 -8.02
CA TYR A 36 10.25 -6.42 -8.44
C TYR A 36 10.98 -5.31 -9.18
N VAL A 37 10.33 -4.74 -10.18
CA VAL A 37 10.61 -3.38 -10.62
C VAL A 37 9.75 -2.44 -9.78
N TYR A 38 10.40 -1.59 -8.99
CA TYR A 38 9.78 -0.53 -8.24
C TYR A 38 9.89 0.80 -9.00
N SER A 39 8.77 1.22 -9.58
CA SER A 39 8.64 2.47 -10.31
C SER A 39 8.53 3.66 -9.36
N ARG A 40 9.45 4.61 -9.45
CA ARG A 40 9.52 5.75 -8.53
C ARG A 40 8.85 6.99 -9.12
N HIS A 41 7.52 7.00 -9.15
CA HIS A 41 6.72 8.13 -9.65
C HIS A 41 5.57 8.49 -8.70
N THR A 42 5.05 9.69 -8.90
CA THR A 42 3.73 10.14 -8.42
C THR A 42 2.82 10.36 -9.64
N ALA A 43 1.57 10.77 -9.42
CA ALA A 43 0.66 11.12 -10.52
C ALA A 43 1.17 12.26 -11.40
N ASN A 44 2.01 13.15 -10.85
CA ASN A 44 2.40 14.39 -11.51
C ASN A 44 3.82 14.35 -12.06
N THR A 45 4.68 13.47 -11.56
CA THR A 45 6.09 13.46 -11.96
C THR A 45 6.79 12.14 -11.66
N VAL A 46 7.84 11.85 -12.42
CA VAL A 46 8.80 10.76 -12.17
C VAL A 46 9.87 11.28 -11.20
N ILE A 47 10.03 10.60 -10.07
CA ILE A 47 10.93 11.05 -8.99
C ILE A 47 12.36 10.61 -9.27
N ASP A 48 12.53 9.39 -9.77
CA ASP A 48 13.83 8.81 -10.06
C ASP A 48 13.68 7.60 -11.01
N LYS A 49 14.80 7.04 -11.45
CA LYS A 49 14.82 5.78 -12.20
C LYS A 49 14.20 4.63 -11.39
N PRO A 50 13.50 3.69 -12.04
CA PRO A 50 13.02 2.48 -11.38
C PRO A 50 14.15 1.69 -10.74
N MET A 51 13.84 0.99 -9.65
CA MET A 51 14.76 0.11 -8.94
C MET A 51 14.38 -1.34 -9.14
N ARG A 52 15.36 -2.22 -9.30
CA ARG A 52 15.16 -3.67 -9.15
C ARG A 52 15.39 -4.02 -7.69
N LEU A 53 14.39 -4.62 -7.06
CA LEU A 53 14.41 -4.95 -5.64
C LEU A 53 14.06 -6.41 -5.43
N SER A 54 14.76 -7.08 -4.53
CA SER A 54 14.36 -8.38 -4.01
C SER A 54 13.05 -8.29 -3.21
N LEU A 55 12.50 -9.45 -2.84
CA LEU A 55 11.25 -9.53 -2.10
C LEU A 55 11.29 -8.83 -0.74
N GLU A 56 12.44 -8.86 -0.08
CA GLU A 56 12.65 -8.20 1.21
C GLU A 56 12.86 -6.70 1.05
N GLU A 57 13.69 -6.30 0.08
CA GLU A 57 14.02 -4.89 -0.15
C GLU A 57 12.79 -4.06 -0.50
N LEU A 58 11.85 -4.60 -1.29
CA LEU A 58 10.61 -3.88 -1.59
C LEU A 58 9.89 -3.47 -0.30
N ARG A 59 9.80 -4.36 0.69
CA ARG A 59 9.10 -4.07 1.96
C ARG A 59 9.76 -2.92 2.72
N ARG A 60 11.10 -2.82 2.66
CA ARG A 60 11.88 -1.78 3.34
C ARG A 60 11.83 -0.43 2.62
N HIS A 61 11.80 -0.45 1.28
CA HIS A 61 11.83 0.77 0.47
C HIS A 61 10.44 1.35 0.19
N PHE A 62 9.42 0.50 0.08
CA PHE A 62 8.09 0.91 -0.38
C PHE A 62 7.18 1.29 0.79
N HIS A 63 7.05 0.45 1.82
CA HIS A 63 6.09 0.68 2.91
C HIS A 63 6.60 1.72 3.91
N ARG A 64 5.71 2.61 4.37
CA ARG A 64 6.03 3.56 5.43
C ARG A 64 5.15 3.41 6.67
N LYS A 65 3.83 3.53 6.52
CA LYS A 65 2.87 3.40 7.63
C LYS A 65 1.57 2.80 7.12
N ALA A 66 1.02 1.83 7.83
CA ALA A 66 -0.28 1.25 7.54
C ALA A 66 -1.26 1.62 8.65
N PHE A 67 -2.51 1.85 8.28
CA PHE A 67 -3.63 2.12 9.15
C PHE A 67 -4.71 1.09 8.90
N VAL A 68 -5.33 0.61 9.97
CA VAL A 68 -6.43 -0.35 9.90
C VAL A 68 -7.62 0.31 10.58
N PHE A 69 -8.67 0.53 9.82
CA PHE A 69 -9.92 1.10 10.30
C PHE A 69 -11.02 0.07 10.16
N TYR A 70 -11.88 -0.04 11.17
CA TYR A 70 -13.10 -0.83 11.05
C TYR A 70 -14.17 0.00 10.34
N ASP A 71 -14.77 -0.56 9.30
CA ASP A 71 -15.88 0.02 8.54
C ASP A 71 -17.15 -0.71 8.97
N GLU A 72 -17.82 -0.16 9.99
CA GLU A 72 -19.05 -0.70 10.58
C GLU A 72 -20.14 -1.00 9.53
N PRO A 73 -20.50 -0.06 8.64
CA PRO A 73 -21.45 -0.33 7.55
C PRO A 73 -21.07 -1.52 6.66
N ALA A 74 -19.79 -1.72 6.40
CA ALA A 74 -19.30 -2.83 5.57
C ALA A 74 -19.02 -4.12 6.37
N GLY A 75 -19.09 -4.08 7.71
CA GLY A 75 -18.73 -5.21 8.58
C GLY A 75 -17.31 -5.74 8.34
N SER A 76 -16.39 -4.87 7.89
CA SER A 76 -15.04 -5.26 7.45
C SER A 76 -14.02 -4.17 7.78
N TYR A 77 -12.77 -4.35 7.31
CA TYR A 77 -11.70 -3.38 7.53
C TYR A 77 -11.35 -2.63 6.25
N ILE A 78 -11.06 -1.34 6.41
CA ILE A 78 -10.30 -0.57 5.43
C ILE A 78 -8.86 -0.48 5.89
N VAL A 79 -7.93 -0.91 5.03
CA VAL A 79 -6.51 -0.71 5.26
C VAL A 79 -6.01 0.39 4.34
N VAL A 80 -5.36 1.38 4.92
CA VAL A 80 -4.74 2.50 4.21
C VAL A 80 -3.23 2.40 4.42
N LEU A 81 -2.49 2.46 3.33
CA LEU A 81 -1.04 2.44 3.33
C LEU A 81 -0.51 3.79 2.85
N ILE A 82 0.28 4.45 3.70
CA ILE A 82 1.23 5.48 3.28
C ILE A 82 2.48 4.76 2.79
N HIS A 83 2.87 5.03 1.54
CA HIS A 83 4.01 4.41 0.88
C HIS A 83 4.88 5.40 0.12
N ASN A 84 6.10 5.00 -0.18
CA ASN A 84 7.01 5.75 -1.02
C ASN A 84 6.65 5.60 -2.52
N PRO A 85 7.16 6.50 -3.38
CA PRO A 85 7.88 7.73 -3.05
C PRO A 85 6.95 8.82 -2.50
N TRP A 86 7.50 9.71 -1.67
CA TRP A 86 6.85 10.92 -1.16
C TRP A 86 5.50 10.69 -0.46
N GLU A 87 5.41 9.65 0.35
CA GLU A 87 4.25 9.44 1.24
C GLU A 87 2.89 9.53 0.51
N GLN A 88 2.74 8.74 -0.55
CA GLN A 88 1.49 8.55 -1.28
C GLN A 88 0.55 7.60 -0.55
N LEU A 89 -0.73 7.62 -0.93
CA LEU A 89 -1.74 6.73 -0.36
C LEU A 89 -2.19 5.65 -1.34
N SER A 90 -2.32 4.44 -0.82
CA SER A 90 -3.08 3.35 -1.42
C SER A 90 -3.98 2.73 -0.36
N PHE A 91 -5.16 2.23 -0.74
CA PHE A 91 -6.07 1.58 0.21
C PHE A 91 -6.69 0.31 -0.34
N VAL A 92 -7.26 -0.49 0.56
CA VAL A 92 -7.99 -1.72 0.25
C VAL A 92 -9.12 -1.94 1.25
N ARG A 93 -10.28 -2.40 0.78
CA ARG A 93 -11.34 -2.99 1.61
C ARG A 93 -11.13 -4.49 1.74
N VAL A 94 -10.85 -4.93 2.95
CA VAL A 94 -10.55 -6.34 3.26
C VAL A 94 -11.73 -7.23 2.88
N GLY A 95 -11.45 -8.32 2.16
CA GLY A 95 -12.47 -9.27 1.70
C GLY A 95 -13.26 -8.83 0.45
N HIS A 96 -13.23 -7.54 0.09
CA HIS A 96 -13.94 -7.01 -1.08
C HIS A 96 -13.01 -6.69 -2.25
N ASP A 97 -11.84 -6.11 -1.96
CA ASP A 97 -10.89 -5.68 -2.99
C ASP A 97 -9.80 -6.74 -3.19
N HIS A 98 -9.48 -7.04 -4.46
CA HIS A 98 -8.39 -7.95 -4.84
C HIS A 98 -7.08 -7.23 -5.20
N LYS A 99 -7.08 -5.89 -5.18
CA LYS A 99 -5.92 -5.05 -5.49
C LYS A 99 -5.91 -3.79 -4.63
N TRP A 100 -4.71 -3.25 -4.40
CA TRP A 100 -4.56 -1.93 -3.81
C TRP A 100 -5.05 -0.85 -4.77
N ARG A 101 -5.83 0.09 -4.25
CA ARG A 101 -6.32 1.26 -4.98
C ARG A 101 -5.45 2.45 -4.64
N TRP A 102 -4.66 2.92 -5.60
CA TRP A 102 -3.85 4.13 -5.47
C TRP A 102 -4.73 5.38 -5.45
N LEU A 103 -4.36 6.37 -4.63
CA LEU A 103 -5.07 7.64 -4.44
C LEU A 103 -4.22 8.83 -4.91
N PRO A 104 -4.11 9.05 -6.24
CA PRO A 104 -3.50 10.26 -6.79
C PRO A 104 -4.44 11.48 -6.64
N PRO A 105 -3.96 12.72 -6.84
CA PRO A 105 -2.60 13.10 -7.24
C PRO A 105 -1.71 13.60 -6.09
N HIS A 106 -2.25 13.64 -4.87
CA HIS A 106 -1.58 14.24 -3.72
C HIS A 106 -0.54 13.29 -3.09
N TRP A 107 0.42 13.89 -2.38
CA TRP A 107 1.57 13.24 -1.76
C TRP A 107 1.98 14.05 -0.51
N LEU A 108 3.00 13.60 0.24
CA LEU A 108 3.38 14.06 1.59
C LEU A 108 2.37 13.76 2.70
N PHE A 109 1.54 12.73 2.56
CA PHE A 109 0.62 12.36 3.63
C PHE A 109 1.38 11.95 4.89
N GLN A 110 1.00 12.52 6.04
CA GLN A 110 1.63 12.20 7.33
C GLN A 110 0.75 11.29 8.17
N ASP A 111 -0.57 11.52 8.11
CA ASP A 111 -1.55 10.75 8.86
C ASP A 111 -2.91 10.72 8.14
N CYS A 112 -3.75 9.78 8.55
CA CYS A 112 -5.11 9.67 8.05
C CYS A 112 -6.07 9.14 9.12
N VAL A 113 -7.35 9.45 8.96
CA VAL A 113 -8.44 8.94 9.79
C VAL A 113 -9.60 8.54 8.90
N TYR A 114 -10.24 7.43 9.25
CA TYR A 114 -11.49 7.00 8.65
C TYR A 114 -12.63 7.21 9.64
N LYS A 115 -13.63 8.00 9.24
CA LYS A 115 -14.77 8.32 10.10
C LYS A 115 -16.02 8.48 9.25
N ASP A 116 -17.13 7.89 9.72
CA ASP A 116 -18.46 8.00 9.11
C ASP A 116 -18.47 7.68 7.60
N GLY A 117 -17.71 6.66 7.20
CA GLY A 117 -17.61 6.24 5.80
C GLY A 117 -16.59 7.01 4.96
N ILE A 118 -15.94 8.03 5.52
CA ILE A 118 -15.09 8.99 4.80
C ILE A 118 -13.64 8.90 5.28
N LEU A 119 -12.70 8.87 4.33
CA LEU A 119 -11.27 8.93 4.58
C LEU A 119 -10.79 10.39 4.53
N TYR A 120 -10.17 10.84 5.60
CA TYR A 120 -9.48 12.12 5.70
C TYR A 120 -7.99 11.88 5.89
N ALA A 121 -7.16 12.74 5.31
CA ALA A 121 -5.71 12.67 5.47
C ALA A 121 -5.11 14.06 5.56
N VAL A 122 -4.01 14.17 6.29
CA VAL A 122 -3.24 15.42 6.44
C VAL A 122 -1.92 15.29 5.68
N THR A 123 -1.53 16.36 5.01
CA THR A 123 -0.24 16.45 4.34
C THR A 123 0.75 17.19 5.24
N TRP A 124 2.05 17.11 4.90
CA TRP A 124 3.09 17.85 5.61
C TRP A 124 2.87 19.37 5.62
N SER A 125 2.18 19.92 4.61
CA SER A 125 1.96 21.37 4.48
C SER A 125 0.83 21.94 5.35
N GLY A 126 0.03 21.09 6.01
CA GLY A 126 -1.21 21.49 6.68
C GLY A 126 -2.39 21.52 5.72
#